data_AF-A0A2N1TPL6-F1
#
_entry.id   AF-A0A2N1TPL6-F1
#
_cell.length_a   1.000
_cell.length_b   1.000
_cell.length_c   1.000
_cell.angle_alpha   90.00
_cell.angle_beta   90.00
_cell.angle_gamma   90.00
#
_symmetry.space_group_name_H-M   'P 1'
#
loop_
_entity.id
_entity.type
_entity.pdbx_description
1 polymer ?
#
loop_
_entity_poly.entity_id
_entity_poly.type
_entity_poly.pdbx_seq_one_letter_code
_entity_poly.pdbx_strand_id
1 'polypeptide(L)'
;MIVSMILILVLPLLFMGIITKTKAVWAGRKGATILQPFYTCAKLLGKTEVHSHSSSHIFRWAPSLALAATFVAALLVPFGAKSAVLGFRGDFFLFMSLLALAKAVMVLAAMDVGSSFEGMGASREISFTAFLEPAFLLIIGSLAYAGGFDTMGQLFYRHTVNIHNEWSVIIAVLTALALFIMLLVEGSRVPFDDPATHLELTMIHEVMVLDTSGVNLAFVHYTAALKVQIYASLISYFLIPEGMGGTMITAVFLLCSLALAVLAGLVESLMPRYRISRNLELVIIPLSIALQRFVIIPLSR
;
A
#
# COMPACT_ATOMS: atom_id res chain seq x y z
N MET A 1 7.58 19.16 -7.54
CA MET A 1 8.66 18.41 -6.84
C MET A 1 8.59 18.60 -5.32
N ILE A 2 8.79 19.82 -4.79
CA ILE A 2 8.77 20.08 -3.34
C ILE A 2 7.44 19.65 -2.70
N VAL A 3 6.30 20.02 -3.31
CA VAL A 3 4.96 19.62 -2.82
C VAL A 3 4.83 18.10 -2.73
N SER A 4 5.23 17.37 -3.78
CA SER A 4 5.18 15.91 -3.81
C SER A 4 6.04 15.27 -2.71
N MET A 5 7.23 15.80 -2.43
CA MET A 5 8.07 15.32 -1.33
C MET A 5 7.41 15.52 0.04
N ILE A 6 6.81 16.69 0.26
CA ILE A 6 6.07 16.97 1.51
C ILE A 6 4.89 16.01 1.65
N LEU A 7 4.16 15.76 0.56
CA LEU A 7 3.03 14.81 0.56
C LEU A 7 3.49 13.38 0.84
N ILE A 8 4.61 12.94 0.26
CA ILE A 8 5.17 11.61 0.54
C ILE A 8 5.52 11.46 2.03
N LEU A 9 6.00 12.52 2.68
CA LEU A 9 6.39 12.49 4.11
C LEU A 9 5.20 12.53 5.08
N VAL A 10 4.21 13.37 4.78
CA VAL A 10 3.13 13.69 5.73
C VAL A 10 1.88 12.84 5.50
N LEU A 11 1.51 12.64 4.24
CA LEU A 11 0.23 12.02 3.89
C LEU A 11 0.08 10.57 4.38
N PRO A 12 1.12 9.70 4.35
CA PRO A 12 1.00 8.34 4.87
C PRO A 12 0.54 8.27 6.34
N LEU A 13 1.14 9.08 7.20
CA LEU A 13 0.79 9.10 8.64
C LEU A 13 -0.61 9.66 8.86
N LEU A 14 -0.99 10.66 8.08
CA LEU A 14 -2.34 11.24 8.11
C LEU A 14 -3.38 10.21 7.66
N PHE A 15 -3.10 9.43 6.61
CA PHE A 15 -3.96 8.36 6.10
C PHE A 15 -4.27 7.34 7.21
N MET A 16 -3.25 6.86 7.92
CA MET A 16 -3.41 5.95 9.06
C MET A 16 -4.23 6.57 10.19
N GLY A 17 -4.05 7.87 10.44
CA GLY A 17 -4.80 8.63 11.44
C GLY A 17 -6.29 8.72 11.12
N ILE A 18 -6.64 8.88 9.85
CA ILE A 18 -8.03 8.91 9.39
C ILE A 18 -8.70 7.55 9.52
N ILE A 19 -8.00 6.46 9.16
CA ILE A 19 -8.53 5.11 9.32
C ILE A 19 -8.91 4.88 10.79
N THR A 20 -7.99 5.12 11.72
CA THR A 20 -8.23 4.91 13.15
C THR A 20 -9.35 5.81 13.70
N LYS A 21 -9.44 7.06 13.21
CA LYS A 21 -10.52 7.97 13.59
C LYS A 21 -11.87 7.49 13.08
N THR A 22 -11.94 7.03 11.83
CA THR A 22 -13.16 6.51 11.21
C THR A 22 -13.67 5.29 11.97
N LYS A 23 -12.78 4.33 12.31
CA LYS A 23 -13.13 3.17 13.16
C LYS A 23 -13.69 3.58 14.51
N ALA A 24 -13.12 4.60 15.14
CA ALA A 24 -13.60 5.07 16.44
C ALA A 24 -15.01 5.65 16.35
N VAL A 25 -15.28 6.47 15.34
CA VAL A 25 -16.61 7.07 15.11
C VAL A 25 -17.65 5.98 14.87
N TRP A 26 -17.35 5.00 14.03
CA TRP A 26 -18.27 3.88 13.73
C TRP A 26 -18.49 2.94 14.92
N ALA A 27 -17.49 2.78 15.78
CA ALA A 27 -17.64 2.06 17.04
C ALA A 27 -18.32 2.89 18.15
N GLY A 28 -18.80 4.11 17.87
CA GLY A 28 -19.48 4.96 18.85
C GLY A 28 -18.57 5.55 19.94
N ARG A 29 -17.24 5.61 19.72
CA ARG A 29 -16.26 6.13 20.68
C ARG A 29 -15.48 7.32 20.12
N LYS A 30 -14.97 8.20 21.01
CA LYS A 30 -14.18 9.38 20.57
C LYS A 30 -12.88 9.02 19.84
N GLY A 31 -12.21 7.94 20.27
CA GLY A 31 -10.97 7.45 19.68
C GLY A 31 -9.78 8.41 19.79
N ALA A 32 -8.65 8.01 19.21
CA ALA A 32 -7.45 8.83 19.11
C ALA A 32 -7.66 10.03 18.17
N THR A 33 -6.75 11.01 18.23
CA THR A 33 -6.72 12.13 17.29
C THR A 33 -6.12 11.70 15.95
N ILE A 34 -6.43 12.42 14.87
CA ILE A 34 -5.89 12.12 13.52
C ILE A 34 -4.35 12.24 13.51
N LEU A 35 -3.79 13.10 14.36
CA LEU A 35 -2.34 13.29 14.47
C LEU A 35 -1.64 12.24 15.33
N GLN A 36 -2.37 11.28 15.92
CA GLN A 36 -1.78 10.24 16.77
C GLN A 36 -0.63 9.47 16.11
N PRO A 37 -0.68 9.07 14.83
CA PRO A 37 0.43 8.38 14.19
C PRO A 37 1.73 9.20 14.14
N PHE A 38 1.63 10.53 14.03
CA PHE A 38 2.80 11.41 14.09
C PHE A 38 3.44 11.38 15.49
N TYR A 39 2.63 11.50 16.54
CA TYR A 39 3.12 11.45 17.92
C TYR A 39 3.71 10.07 18.25
N THR A 40 3.08 8.99 17.77
CA THR A 40 3.61 7.63 17.95
C THR A 40 4.94 7.45 17.23
N CYS A 41 5.07 7.90 15.98
CA CYS A 41 6.31 7.84 15.23
C CYS A 41 7.43 8.65 15.92
N ALA A 42 7.15 9.90 16.30
CA ALA A 42 8.10 10.75 17.03
C ALA A 42 8.53 10.14 18.37
N LYS A 43 7.59 9.52 19.10
CA LYS A 43 7.88 8.82 20.36
C LYS A 43 8.80 7.62 20.12
N LEU A 44 8.55 6.81 19.09
CA LEU A 44 9.37 5.64 18.79
C LEU A 44 10.78 6.02 18.34
N LEU A 45 10.92 7.12 17.58
CA LEU A 45 12.23 7.65 17.18
C LEU A 45 13.10 8.09 18.38
N GLY A 46 12.47 8.46 19.51
CA GLY A 46 13.15 8.81 20.75
C GLY A 46 13.46 7.62 21.68
N LYS A 47 13.06 6.39 21.30
CA LYS A 47 13.29 5.19 22.12
C LYS A 47 14.54 4.44 21.68
N THR A 48 15.19 3.78 22.65
CA THR A 48 16.29 2.84 22.40
C THR A 48 15.76 1.52 21.86
N GLU A 49 16.55 0.89 21.01
CA GLU A 49 16.27 -0.43 20.45
C GLU A 49 16.81 -1.53 21.37
N VAL A 50 16.00 -2.57 21.56
CA VAL A 50 16.38 -3.82 22.22
C VAL A 50 16.48 -4.89 21.15
N HIS A 51 17.59 -5.63 21.16
CA HIS A 51 17.89 -6.67 20.19
C HIS A 51 18.05 -8.01 20.90
N SER A 52 17.48 -9.07 20.33
CA SER A 52 17.74 -10.43 20.83
C SER A 52 19.20 -10.83 20.58
N HIS A 53 19.77 -11.61 21.51
CA HIS A 53 21.09 -12.21 21.36
C HIS A 53 21.16 -13.22 20.20
N SER A 54 20.02 -13.78 19.78
CA SER A 54 19.93 -14.70 18.64
C SER A 54 19.88 -14.02 17.28
N SER A 55 19.59 -12.71 17.24
CA SER A 55 19.39 -11.97 15.98
C SER A 55 20.71 -11.59 15.30
N SER A 56 20.77 -11.72 13.98
CA SER A 56 21.93 -11.32 13.19
C SER A 56 21.87 -9.83 12.82
N HIS A 57 22.83 -9.37 12.02
CA HIS A 57 22.82 -8.00 11.49
C HIS A 57 21.69 -7.76 10.47
N ILE A 58 21.12 -8.82 9.89
CA ILE A 58 19.99 -8.72 8.95
C ILE A 58 18.81 -8.07 9.65
N PHE A 59 18.45 -8.54 10.85
CA PHE A 59 17.37 -7.97 11.64
C PHE A 59 17.53 -6.47 11.91
N ARG A 60 18.77 -6.00 12.13
CA ARG A 60 19.05 -4.59 12.46
C ARG A 60 18.89 -3.64 11.28
N TRP A 61 19.33 -4.05 10.10
CA TRP A 61 19.30 -3.18 8.91
C TRP A 61 18.01 -3.33 8.10
N ALA A 62 17.28 -4.43 8.29
CA ALA A 62 16.10 -4.75 7.50
C ALA A 62 15.02 -3.65 7.51
N PRO A 63 14.57 -3.11 8.67
CA PRO A 63 13.58 -2.03 8.70
C PRO A 63 14.05 -0.77 7.96
N SER A 64 15.33 -0.43 8.08
CA SER A 64 15.91 0.74 7.40
C SER A 64 15.97 0.56 5.88
N LEU A 65 16.33 -0.64 5.41
CA LEU A 65 16.40 -0.97 4.00
C LEU A 65 15.01 -1.08 3.38
N ALA A 66 14.04 -1.66 4.09
CA ALA A 66 12.66 -1.72 3.67
C ALA A 66 12.05 -0.31 3.53
N LEU A 67 12.32 0.58 4.49
CA LEU A 67 11.92 1.96 4.41
C LEU A 67 12.56 2.67 3.22
N ALA A 68 13.87 2.54 3.03
CA ALA A 68 14.59 3.17 1.93
C ALA A 68 14.04 2.69 0.56
N ALA A 69 13.85 1.39 0.39
CA ALA A 69 13.31 0.82 -0.85
C ALA A 69 11.89 1.33 -1.14
N THR A 70 11.01 1.33 -0.13
CA THR A 70 9.63 1.80 -0.29
C THR A 70 9.56 3.31 -0.52
N PHE A 71 10.45 4.09 0.12
CA PHE A 71 10.55 5.53 -0.12
C PHE A 71 10.99 5.85 -1.54
N VAL A 72 11.99 5.13 -2.08
CA VAL A 72 12.40 5.27 -3.48
C VAL A 72 11.26 4.85 -4.42
N ALA A 73 10.51 3.79 -4.09
CA ALA A 73 9.33 3.40 -4.86
C ALA A 73 8.26 4.51 -4.89
N ALA A 74 8.03 5.23 -3.78
CA ALA A 74 7.12 6.37 -3.76
C ALA A 74 7.58 7.53 -4.65
N LEU A 75 8.88 7.74 -4.86
CA LEU A 75 9.38 8.78 -5.76
C LEU A 75 9.06 8.51 -7.24
N LEU A 76 8.84 7.24 -7.61
CA LEU A 76 8.46 6.80 -8.96
C LEU A 76 6.95 6.96 -9.24
N VAL A 77 6.16 7.23 -8.20
CA VAL A 77 4.72 7.43 -8.29
C VAL A 77 4.43 8.93 -8.18
N PRO A 78 3.50 9.50 -8.95
CA PRO A 78 3.12 10.90 -8.80
C PRO A 78 2.38 11.12 -7.47
N PHE A 79 2.63 12.23 -6.78
CA PHE A 79 1.97 12.60 -5.51
C PHE A 79 1.49 14.04 -5.61
N GLY A 80 0.17 14.23 -5.76
CA GLY A 80 -0.45 15.53 -5.99
C GLY A 80 0.23 16.36 -7.09
N ALA A 81 0.75 15.78 -8.16
CA ALA A 81 1.46 16.50 -9.20
C ALA A 81 1.26 15.80 -10.56
N LYS A 82 1.49 16.53 -11.66
CA LYS A 82 1.36 15.99 -13.02
C LYS A 82 2.35 14.87 -13.32
N SER A 83 3.50 14.86 -12.65
CA SER A 83 4.56 13.89 -12.87
C SER A 83 5.12 13.39 -11.53
N ALA A 84 5.68 12.19 -11.56
CA ALA A 84 6.49 11.67 -10.48
C ALA A 84 7.75 12.52 -10.26
N VAL A 85 8.38 12.37 -9.09
CA VAL A 85 9.65 13.06 -8.77
C VAL A 85 10.79 12.45 -9.58
N LEU A 86 10.79 11.12 -9.69
CA LEU A 86 11.67 10.35 -10.55
C LEU A 86 10.79 9.63 -11.58
N GLY A 87 11.21 9.63 -12.85
CA GLY A 87 10.47 8.94 -13.90
C GLY A 87 11.36 8.64 -15.08
N PHE A 88 11.33 7.39 -15.53
CA PHE A 88 12.00 6.94 -16.75
C PHE A 88 11.16 5.84 -17.40
N ARG A 89 11.39 5.55 -18.68
CA ARG A 89 10.60 4.55 -19.41
C ARG A 89 10.80 3.17 -18.79
N GLY A 90 9.72 2.53 -18.36
CA GLY A 90 9.78 1.21 -17.70
C GLY A 90 10.15 1.25 -16.21
N ASP A 91 10.00 2.40 -15.56
CA ASP A 91 10.16 2.59 -14.10
C ASP A 91 9.31 1.62 -13.25
N PHE A 92 8.21 1.09 -13.79
CA PHE A 92 7.37 0.11 -13.10
C PHE A 92 8.11 -1.20 -12.72
N PHE A 93 9.12 -1.62 -13.48
CA PHE A 93 9.93 -2.80 -13.13
C PHE A 93 10.79 -2.53 -11.88
N LEU A 94 11.37 -1.33 -11.81
CA LEU A 94 12.12 -0.89 -10.62
C LEU A 94 11.19 -0.70 -9.42
N PHE A 95 10.01 -0.11 -9.63
CA PHE A 95 9.01 0.03 -8.58
C PHE A 95 8.63 -1.32 -7.97
N MET A 96 8.34 -2.31 -8.82
CA MET A 96 8.01 -3.67 -8.40
C MET A 96 9.14 -4.33 -7.63
N SER A 97 10.38 -4.26 -8.14
CA SER A 97 11.53 -4.87 -7.48
C SER A 97 11.85 -4.21 -6.13
N LEU A 98 11.63 -2.90 -6.00
CA LEU A 98 11.79 -2.18 -4.73
C LEU A 98 10.75 -2.60 -3.68
N LEU A 99 9.48 -2.75 -4.06
CA LEU A 99 8.44 -3.24 -3.15
C LEU A 99 8.69 -4.71 -2.75
N ALA A 100 9.09 -5.55 -3.71
CA ALA A 100 9.44 -6.94 -3.44
C ALA A 100 10.67 -7.04 -2.52
N LEU A 101 11.69 -6.18 -2.73
CA LEU A 101 12.86 -6.09 -1.85
C LEU A 101 12.47 -5.69 -0.43
N ALA A 102 11.62 -4.67 -0.27
CA ALA A 102 11.17 -4.23 1.04
C ALA A 102 10.49 -5.36 1.83
N LYS A 103 9.63 -6.15 1.17
CA LYS A 103 9.02 -7.33 1.80
C LYS A 103 10.02 -8.44 2.07
N ALA A 104 10.84 -8.79 1.09
CA ALA A 104 11.80 -9.90 1.20
C ALA A 104 12.75 -9.68 2.39
N VAL A 105 13.21 -8.44 2.57
CA VAL A 105 14.09 -8.07 3.68
C VAL A 105 13.37 -8.14 5.03
N MET A 106 12.11 -7.73 5.12
CA MET A 106 11.30 -7.88 6.34
C MET A 106 11.01 -9.34 6.68
N VAL A 107 10.73 -10.17 5.67
CA VAL A 107 10.55 -11.62 5.82
C VAL A 107 11.83 -12.28 6.32
N LEU A 108 12.98 -11.91 5.78
CA LEU A 108 14.27 -12.40 6.25
C LEU A 108 14.54 -11.99 7.70
N ALA A 109 14.20 -10.76 8.08
CA ALA A 109 14.33 -10.29 9.46
C ALA A 109 13.46 -11.11 10.42
N ALA A 110 12.20 -11.40 10.06
CA ALA A 110 11.30 -12.24 10.85
C ALA A 110 11.80 -13.68 10.99
N MET A 111 12.49 -14.21 9.98
CA MET A 111 13.08 -15.55 10.06
C MET A 111 14.38 -15.58 10.88
N ASP A 112 15.10 -14.45 10.94
CA ASP A 112 16.41 -14.33 11.59
C ASP A 112 16.33 -14.38 13.12
N VAL A 113 15.24 -13.91 13.73
CA VAL A 113 15.10 -13.95 15.21
C VAL A 113 14.91 -15.38 15.73
N GLY A 114 14.41 -16.28 14.88
CA GLY A 114 14.31 -17.72 15.16
C GLY A 114 13.08 -18.13 15.96
N SER A 115 12.07 -17.26 16.08
CA SER A 115 10.80 -17.57 16.75
C SER A 115 9.84 -18.33 15.82
N SER A 116 9.11 -19.31 16.38
CA SER A 116 8.14 -20.12 15.63
C SER A 116 6.96 -19.29 15.11
N PHE A 117 6.58 -18.22 15.82
CA PHE A 117 5.52 -17.31 15.40
C PHE A 117 5.96 -16.49 14.19
N GLU A 118 7.12 -15.85 14.26
CA GLU A 118 7.60 -14.98 13.19
C GLU A 118 7.76 -15.74 11.86
N GLY A 119 8.22 -16.98 11.90
CA GLY A 119 8.25 -17.87 10.73
C GLY A 119 6.86 -18.21 10.15
N MET A 120 5.84 -18.41 11.02
CA MET A 120 4.46 -18.59 10.58
C MET A 120 3.89 -17.32 9.93
N GLY A 121 4.18 -16.13 10.47
CA GLY A 121 3.80 -14.85 9.89
C GLY A 121 4.44 -14.63 8.52
N ALA A 122 5.75 -14.86 8.42
CA ALA A 122 6.51 -14.79 7.18
C ALA A 122 5.93 -15.69 6.07
N SER A 123 5.60 -16.95 6.39
CA SER A 123 4.98 -17.87 5.44
C SER A 123 3.64 -17.38 4.89
N ARG A 124 2.81 -16.78 5.76
CA ARG A 124 1.51 -16.20 5.39
C ARG A 124 1.67 -14.95 4.51
N GLU A 125 2.61 -14.07 4.84
CA GLU A 125 2.89 -12.85 4.07
C GLU A 125 3.38 -13.17 2.64
N ILE A 126 4.28 -14.16 2.50
CA ILE A 126 4.77 -14.63 1.19
C ILE A 126 3.62 -15.23 0.38
N SER A 127 2.71 -15.96 1.03
CA SER A 127 1.56 -16.58 0.36
C SER A 127 0.63 -15.55 -0.28
N PHE A 128 0.37 -14.42 0.37
CA PHE A 128 -0.39 -13.32 -0.24
C PHE A 128 0.38 -12.66 -1.38
N THR A 129 1.68 -12.43 -1.16
CA THR A 129 2.55 -11.77 -2.14
C THR A 129 2.63 -12.56 -3.46
N ALA A 130 2.67 -13.89 -3.39
CA ALA A 130 2.72 -14.78 -4.54
C ALA A 130 1.55 -14.57 -5.54
N PHE A 131 0.39 -14.08 -5.08
CA PHE A 131 -0.76 -13.79 -5.94
C PHE A 131 -0.90 -12.29 -6.27
N LEU A 132 -0.54 -11.41 -5.34
CA LEU A 132 -0.66 -9.95 -5.53
C LEU A 132 0.32 -9.40 -6.58
N GLU A 133 1.57 -9.85 -6.57
CA GLU A 133 2.59 -9.34 -7.48
C GLU A 133 2.28 -9.66 -8.95
N PRO A 134 1.92 -10.91 -9.33
CA PRO A 134 1.45 -11.22 -10.68
C PRO A 134 0.21 -10.43 -11.08
N ALA A 135 -0.75 -10.24 -10.16
CA ALA A 135 -1.95 -9.46 -10.42
C ALA A 135 -1.60 -8.00 -10.75
N PHE A 136 -0.68 -7.40 -10.00
CA PHE A 136 -0.24 -6.03 -10.24
C PHE A 136 0.52 -5.89 -11.57
N LEU A 137 1.39 -6.86 -11.89
CA LEU A 137 2.06 -6.91 -13.20
C LEU A 137 1.08 -7.00 -14.36
N LEU A 138 0.01 -7.78 -14.23
CA LEU A 138 -1.03 -7.87 -15.27
C LEU A 138 -1.81 -6.55 -15.41
N ILE A 139 -2.12 -5.86 -14.31
CA ILE A 139 -2.76 -4.53 -14.36
C ILE A 139 -1.86 -3.55 -15.14
N ILE A 140 -0.58 -3.46 -14.78
CA ILE A 140 0.37 -2.56 -15.45
C ILE A 140 0.61 -2.97 -16.90
N GLY A 141 0.82 -4.26 -17.16
CA GLY A 141 1.03 -4.79 -18.51
C GLY A 141 -0.16 -4.48 -19.41
N SER A 142 -1.37 -4.55 -18.87
CA SER A 142 -2.60 -4.18 -19.60
C SER A 142 -2.64 -2.67 -19.93
N LEU A 143 -2.23 -1.80 -19.00
CA LEU A 143 -2.12 -0.35 -19.22
C LEU A 143 -1.03 -0.02 -20.25
N ALA A 144 0.13 -0.68 -20.16
CA ALA A 144 1.25 -0.50 -21.07
C ALA A 144 0.91 -0.96 -22.50
N TYR A 145 0.14 -2.05 -22.62
CA TYR A 145 -0.36 -2.50 -23.92
C TYR A 145 -1.36 -1.50 -24.53
N ALA A 146 -2.25 -0.93 -23.71
CA ALA A 146 -3.27 0.03 -24.16
C ALA A 146 -2.70 1.41 -24.54
N GLY A 147 -1.79 1.97 -23.73
CA GLY A 147 -1.31 3.35 -23.86
C GLY A 147 0.18 3.51 -24.21
N GLY A 148 0.90 2.40 -24.42
CA GLY A 148 2.32 2.37 -24.76
C GLY A 148 3.26 2.28 -23.54
N PHE A 149 4.54 2.01 -23.82
CA PHE A 149 5.59 1.93 -22.80
C PHE A 149 6.13 3.32 -22.44
N ASP A 150 5.60 3.87 -21.35
CA ASP A 150 5.99 5.16 -20.78
C ASP A 150 6.33 5.04 -19.28
N THR A 151 6.43 6.18 -18.60
CA THR A 151 6.56 6.25 -17.13
C THR A 151 5.28 5.79 -16.43
N MET A 152 5.42 5.20 -15.25
CA MET A 152 4.31 4.70 -14.42
C MET A 152 3.29 5.79 -14.14
N GLY A 153 3.75 7.00 -13.80
CA GLY A 153 2.85 8.13 -13.57
C GLY A 153 2.03 8.51 -14.80
N GLN A 154 2.62 8.48 -15.99
CA GLN A 154 1.91 8.78 -17.23
C GLN A 154 0.96 7.66 -17.65
N LEU A 155 1.31 6.40 -17.39
CA LEU A 155 0.44 5.25 -17.65
C LEU A 155 -0.90 5.37 -16.92
N PHE A 156 -0.87 5.77 -15.65
CA PHE A 156 -2.08 5.93 -14.85
C PHE A 156 -2.84 7.19 -15.22
N TYR A 157 -2.13 8.29 -15.50
CA TYR A 157 -2.77 9.55 -15.91
C TYR A 157 -3.44 9.47 -17.29
N ARG A 158 -2.87 8.74 -18.26
CA ARG A 158 -3.45 8.58 -19.62
C ARG A 158 -4.67 7.68 -19.69
N HIS A 159 -4.87 6.83 -18.68
CA HIS A 159 -6.01 5.92 -18.60
C HIS A 159 -7.03 6.39 -17.58
N THR A 160 -7.08 7.70 -17.38
CA THR A 160 -8.09 8.36 -16.57
C THR A 160 -9.49 8.02 -17.08
N VAL A 161 -10.45 7.96 -16.16
CA VAL A 161 -11.85 7.68 -16.49
C VAL A 161 -12.38 8.68 -17.51
N ASN A 162 -12.71 8.20 -18.70
CA ASN A 162 -13.49 8.97 -19.66
C ASN A 162 -14.97 8.66 -19.42
N ILE A 163 -15.68 9.60 -18.80
CA ILE A 163 -17.10 9.45 -18.41
C ILE A 163 -17.99 9.21 -19.63
N HIS A 164 -17.56 9.60 -20.83
CA HIS A 164 -18.34 9.45 -22.06
C HIS A 164 -18.21 8.07 -22.71
N ASN A 165 -17.32 7.20 -22.21
CA ASN A 165 -17.17 5.84 -22.69
C ASN A 165 -17.45 4.84 -21.56
N GLU A 166 -18.58 4.12 -21.66
CA GLU A 166 -19.02 3.14 -20.66
C GLU A 166 -17.95 2.07 -20.36
N TRP A 167 -17.23 1.59 -21.39
CA TRP A 167 -16.16 0.61 -21.21
C TRP A 167 -14.97 1.16 -20.43
N SER A 168 -14.64 2.44 -20.60
CA SER A 168 -13.58 3.12 -19.83
C SER A 168 -13.93 3.17 -18.35
N VAL A 169 -15.19 3.50 -18.03
CA VAL A 169 -15.69 3.57 -16.65
C VAL A 169 -15.63 2.19 -16.00
N ILE A 170 -16.13 1.15 -16.65
CA ILE A 170 -16.13 -0.22 -16.11
C ILE A 170 -14.69 -0.69 -15.83
N ILE A 171 -13.79 -0.53 -16.79
CA ILE A 171 -12.38 -0.95 -16.64
C ILE A 171 -11.70 -0.18 -15.49
N ALA A 172 -11.95 1.13 -15.39
CA ALA A 172 -11.38 1.94 -14.33
C ALA A 172 -11.90 1.54 -12.94
N VAL A 173 -13.21 1.32 -12.79
CA VAL A 173 -13.82 0.89 -11.52
C VAL A 173 -13.29 -0.48 -11.09
N LEU A 174 -13.22 -1.44 -12.01
CA LEU A 174 -12.67 -2.77 -11.70
C LEU A 174 -11.20 -2.68 -11.28
N THR A 175 -10.42 -1.84 -11.94
CA THR A 175 -8.99 -1.67 -11.62
C THR A 175 -8.79 -0.96 -10.29
N ALA A 176 -9.58 0.08 -10.03
CA ALA A 176 -9.60 0.76 -8.74
C ALA A 176 -9.98 -0.21 -7.61
N LEU A 177 -10.95 -1.10 -7.85
CA LEU A 177 -11.32 -2.15 -6.90
C LEU A 177 -10.18 -3.14 -6.66
N ALA A 178 -9.52 -3.62 -7.72
CA ALA A 178 -8.38 -4.52 -7.59
C ALA A 178 -7.22 -3.88 -6.81
N LEU A 179 -6.87 -2.63 -7.13
CA LEU A 179 -5.85 -1.87 -6.42
C LEU A 179 -6.26 -1.54 -4.98
N PHE A 180 -7.56 -1.33 -4.72
CA PHE A 180 -8.07 -1.10 -3.38
C PHE A 180 -7.98 -2.37 -2.52
N ILE A 181 -8.28 -3.55 -3.09
CA ILE A 181 -8.04 -4.83 -2.40
C ILE A 181 -6.54 -5.00 -2.13
N MET A 182 -5.66 -4.74 -3.11
CA MET A 182 -4.20 -4.78 -2.90
C MET A 182 -3.76 -3.83 -1.79
N LEU A 183 -4.31 -2.61 -1.74
CA LEU A 183 -4.07 -1.64 -0.67
C LEU A 183 -4.41 -2.20 0.71
N LEU A 184 -5.55 -2.89 0.84
CA LEU A 184 -5.95 -3.51 2.11
C LEU A 184 -5.01 -4.65 2.51
N VAL A 185 -4.60 -5.50 1.56
CA VAL A 185 -3.68 -6.60 1.87
C VAL A 185 -2.29 -6.09 2.23
N GLU A 186 -1.73 -5.16 1.43
CA GLU A 186 -0.40 -4.59 1.65
C GLU A 186 -0.30 -3.71 2.89
N GLY A 187 -1.42 -3.09 3.26
CA GLY A 187 -1.57 -2.34 4.51
C GLY A 187 -1.91 -3.20 5.71
N SER A 188 -2.02 -4.52 5.54
CA SER A 188 -2.38 -5.49 6.58
C SER A 188 -3.68 -5.10 7.29
N ARG A 189 -4.70 -4.72 6.52
CA ARG A 189 -5.98 -4.19 7.00
C ARG A 189 -7.12 -5.20 6.89
N VAL A 190 -8.15 -4.99 7.71
CA VAL A 190 -9.34 -5.84 7.73
C VAL A 190 -10.03 -5.71 6.38
N PRO A 191 -10.44 -6.83 5.74
CA PRO A 191 -10.66 -8.15 6.34
C PRO A 191 -9.48 -9.14 6.31
N PHE A 192 -8.34 -8.74 5.75
CA PHE A 192 -7.19 -9.63 5.52
C PHE A 192 -6.32 -9.80 6.77
N ASP A 193 -5.99 -8.71 7.44
CA ASP A 193 -5.29 -8.74 8.73
C ASP A 193 -5.78 -7.61 9.65
N ASP A 194 -5.48 -7.68 10.95
CA ASP A 194 -5.80 -6.59 11.88
C ASP A 194 -4.58 -6.23 12.74
N PRO A 195 -3.97 -5.05 12.55
CA PRO A 195 -2.78 -4.67 13.31
C PRO A 195 -3.09 -4.39 14.79
N ALA A 196 -4.37 -4.22 15.16
CA ALA A 196 -4.76 -4.01 16.56
C ALA A 196 -4.89 -5.32 17.35
N THR A 197 -4.87 -6.47 16.69
CA THR A 197 -5.13 -7.76 17.33
C THR A 197 -3.81 -8.49 17.61
N HIS A 198 -3.32 -8.43 18.85
CA HIS A 198 -2.11 -9.12 19.30
C HIS A 198 -2.33 -10.60 19.68
N LEU A 199 -3.26 -11.30 19.02
CA LEU A 199 -3.55 -12.71 19.30
C LEU A 199 -2.70 -13.64 18.43
N GLU A 200 -1.75 -14.32 19.07
CA GLU A 200 -0.60 -15.05 18.51
C GLU A 200 -0.90 -15.95 17.30
N LEU A 201 -2.04 -16.66 17.29
CA LEU A 201 -2.33 -17.62 16.22
C LEU A 201 -2.80 -17.01 14.89
N THR A 202 -3.36 -15.80 14.90
CA THR A 202 -4.02 -15.22 13.71
C THR A 202 -3.26 -14.08 13.09
N MET A 203 -2.30 -13.48 13.81
CA MET A 203 -1.47 -12.41 13.33
C MET A 203 -0.69 -12.82 12.07
N ILE A 204 -0.56 -11.88 11.12
CA ILE A 204 0.23 -12.07 9.90
C ILE A 204 1.36 -11.05 9.92
N HIS A 205 1.04 -9.78 9.79
CA HIS A 205 2.05 -8.73 9.70
C HIS A 205 2.64 -8.37 11.06
N GLU A 206 1.80 -8.22 12.08
CA GLU A 206 2.26 -7.84 13.43
C GLU A 206 3.16 -8.91 14.05
N VAL A 207 2.97 -10.18 13.67
CA VAL A 207 3.83 -11.29 14.11
C VAL A 207 5.25 -11.17 13.57
N MET A 208 5.45 -10.66 12.35
CA MET A 208 6.79 -10.51 11.76
C MET A 208 7.66 -9.45 12.46
N VAL A 209 7.04 -8.62 13.30
CA VAL A 209 7.68 -7.45 13.92
C VAL A 209 7.66 -7.48 15.45
N LEU A 210 7.28 -8.61 16.05
CA LEU A 210 7.12 -8.76 17.51
C LEU A 210 8.40 -8.40 18.27
N ASP A 211 9.54 -8.84 17.77
CA ASP A 211 10.82 -8.59 18.41
C ASP A 211 11.45 -7.25 18.02
N THR A 212 10.81 -6.47 17.11
CA THR A 212 11.30 -5.14 16.74
C THR A 212 10.86 -4.07 17.74
N SER A 213 11.77 -3.16 18.06
CA SER A 213 11.53 -2.11 19.05
C SER A 213 12.20 -0.79 18.67
N GLY A 214 11.84 0.29 19.36
CA GLY A 214 12.48 1.59 19.22
C GLY A 214 12.34 2.20 17.82
N VAL A 215 13.46 2.67 17.26
CA VAL A 215 13.54 3.37 15.98
C VAL A 215 13.16 2.46 14.81
N ASN A 216 13.65 1.22 14.80
CA ASN A 216 13.31 0.21 13.81
C ASN A 216 11.80 -0.04 13.71
N LEU A 217 11.09 -0.10 14.84
CA LEU A 217 9.62 -0.21 14.83
C LEU A 217 8.95 1.04 14.21
N ALA A 218 9.51 2.24 14.42
CA ALA A 218 9.05 3.46 13.75
C ALA A 218 9.17 3.35 12.22
N PHE A 219 10.30 2.81 11.74
CA PHE A 219 10.54 2.59 10.31
C PHE A 219 9.56 1.58 9.73
N VAL A 220 9.25 0.49 10.44
CA VAL A 220 8.25 -0.49 9.96
C VAL A 220 6.87 0.15 9.85
N HIS A 221 6.39 0.84 10.89
CA HIS A 221 5.08 1.48 10.84
C HIS A 221 4.98 2.54 9.73
N TYR A 222 6.03 3.34 9.54
CA TYR A 222 6.06 4.33 8.48
C TYR A 222 6.15 3.68 7.09
N THR A 223 6.90 2.59 6.94
CA THR A 223 6.95 1.79 5.71
C THR A 223 5.58 1.25 5.33
N ALA A 224 4.86 0.65 6.29
CA ALA A 224 3.49 0.16 6.07
C ALA A 224 2.52 1.28 5.67
N ALA A 225 2.58 2.43 6.35
CA ALA A 225 1.78 3.60 6.01
C ALA A 225 2.08 4.10 4.58
N LEU A 226 3.36 4.12 4.20
CA LEU A 226 3.81 4.59 2.90
C LEU A 226 3.39 3.64 1.77
N LYS A 227 3.45 2.32 1.98
CA LYS A 227 2.89 1.31 1.05
C LYS A 227 1.41 1.58 0.76
N VAL A 228 0.59 1.73 1.81
CA VAL A 228 -0.85 2.04 1.67
C VAL A 228 -1.06 3.32 0.86
N GLN A 229 -0.28 4.36 1.15
CA GLN A 229 -0.38 5.63 0.44
C GLN A 229 0.04 5.54 -1.03
N ILE A 230 1.03 4.70 -1.38
CA ILE A 230 1.42 4.44 -2.77
C ILE A 230 0.23 3.89 -3.56
N TYR A 231 -0.44 2.85 -3.04
CA TYR A 231 -1.62 2.29 -3.73
C TYR A 231 -2.77 3.29 -3.77
N ALA A 232 -3.00 4.05 -2.70
CA ALA A 232 -4.01 5.11 -2.68
C ALA A 232 -3.72 6.18 -3.74
N SER A 233 -2.44 6.48 -3.96
CA SER A 233 -2.00 7.40 -5.00
C SER A 233 -2.36 6.87 -6.38
N LEU A 234 -1.96 5.62 -6.70
CA LEU A 234 -2.28 4.98 -7.97
C LEU A 234 -3.78 4.96 -8.27
N ILE A 235 -4.62 4.66 -7.28
CA ILE A 235 -6.08 4.70 -7.41
C ILE A 235 -6.56 6.13 -7.69
N SER A 236 -6.01 7.13 -6.99
CA SER A 236 -6.41 8.53 -7.15
C SER A 236 -6.14 9.04 -8.57
N TYR A 237 -5.03 8.67 -9.20
CA TYR A 237 -4.72 9.12 -10.57
C TYR A 237 -5.64 8.55 -11.65
N PHE A 238 -6.33 7.43 -11.40
CA PHE A 238 -7.40 6.99 -12.31
C PHE A 238 -8.62 7.92 -12.30
N LEU A 239 -8.86 8.59 -11.17
CA LEU A 239 -10.05 9.41 -10.94
C LEU A 239 -9.85 10.89 -11.32
N ILE A 240 -8.60 11.33 -11.57
CA ILE A 240 -8.28 12.74 -11.87
C ILE A 240 -8.41 12.98 -13.38
N PRO A 241 -9.42 13.74 -13.86
CA PRO A 241 -9.61 14.03 -15.28
C PRO A 241 -8.37 14.61 -15.97
N GLU A 242 -8.15 14.20 -17.22
CA GLU A 242 -7.08 14.78 -18.04
C GLU A 242 -7.35 16.27 -18.32
N GLY A 243 -6.28 17.07 -18.28
CA GLY A 243 -6.32 18.49 -18.65
C GLY A 243 -6.45 19.46 -17.47
N MET A 244 -6.57 18.96 -16.24
CA MET A 244 -6.62 19.81 -15.05
C MET A 244 -5.32 20.60 -14.81
N GLY A 245 -5.47 21.80 -14.23
CA GLY A 245 -4.36 22.61 -13.74
C GLY A 245 -3.63 21.93 -12.58
N GLY A 246 -2.35 22.23 -12.37
CA GLY A 246 -1.53 21.57 -11.34
C GLY A 246 -2.09 21.69 -9.93
N THR A 247 -2.64 22.85 -9.57
CA THR A 247 -3.29 23.07 -8.26
C THR A 247 -4.57 22.27 -8.11
N MET A 248 -5.39 22.18 -9.16
CA MET A 248 -6.61 21.38 -9.13
C MET A 248 -6.30 19.89 -8.98
N ILE A 249 -5.25 19.39 -9.65
CA ILE A 249 -4.76 18.01 -9.49
C ILE A 249 -4.37 17.75 -8.02
N THR A 250 -3.63 18.65 -7.38
CA THR A 250 -3.28 18.49 -5.95
C THR A 250 -4.52 18.38 -5.06
N ALA A 251 -5.54 19.21 -5.31
CA ALA A 251 -6.74 19.27 -4.50
C ALA A 251 -7.59 18.00 -4.66
N VAL A 252 -7.82 17.56 -5.92
CA VAL A 252 -8.55 16.33 -6.22
C VAL A 252 -7.81 15.11 -5.66
N PHE A 253 -6.48 15.06 -5.84
CA PHE A 253 -5.65 14.00 -5.27
C PHE A 253 -5.80 13.89 -3.75
N LEU A 254 -5.72 15.02 -3.04
CA LEU A 254 -5.91 15.05 -1.59
C LEU A 254 -7.31 14.59 -1.20
N LEU A 255 -8.35 15.05 -1.90
CA LEU A 255 -9.73 14.64 -1.65
C LEU A 255 -9.90 13.13 -1.87
N CYS A 256 -9.41 12.58 -2.98
CA CYS A 256 -9.44 11.15 -3.28
C CYS A 256 -8.68 10.34 -2.21
N SER A 257 -7.49 10.78 -1.82
CA SER A 257 -6.70 10.12 -0.77
C SER A 257 -7.44 10.11 0.57
N LEU A 258 -8.09 11.22 0.95
CA LEU A 258 -8.90 11.31 2.17
C LEU A 258 -10.12 10.38 2.09
N ALA A 259 -10.81 10.37 0.95
CA ALA A 259 -11.97 9.52 0.71
C ALA A 259 -11.59 8.03 0.79
N LEU A 260 -10.46 7.63 0.20
CA LEU A 260 -9.94 6.27 0.29
C LEU A 260 -9.56 5.88 1.72
N ALA A 261 -9.02 6.80 2.52
CA ALA A 261 -8.72 6.54 3.92
C ALA A 261 -9.99 6.30 4.75
N VAL A 262 -11.03 7.11 4.51
CA VAL A 262 -12.35 6.92 5.14
C VAL A 262 -12.96 5.59 4.67
N LEU A 263 -12.88 5.28 3.38
CA LEU A 263 -13.41 4.03 2.81
C LEU A 263 -12.70 2.80 3.40
N ALA A 264 -11.37 2.83 3.53
CA ALA A 264 -10.63 1.79 4.24
C ALA A 264 -11.08 1.67 5.69
N GLY A 265 -11.23 2.79 6.42
CA GLY A 265 -11.75 2.77 7.79
C GLY A 265 -13.19 2.25 7.91
N LEU A 266 -14.05 2.50 6.91
CA LEU A 266 -15.40 1.96 6.81
C LEU A 266 -15.37 0.45 6.60
N VAL A 267 -14.58 -0.03 5.63
CA VAL A 267 -14.40 -1.46 5.36
C VAL A 267 -13.90 -2.18 6.62
N GLU A 268 -12.91 -1.61 7.31
CA GLU A 268 -12.41 -2.17 8.58
C GLU A 268 -13.45 -2.19 9.71
N SER A 269 -14.47 -1.32 9.65
CA SER A 269 -15.52 -1.23 10.68
C SER A 269 -16.72 -2.11 10.38
N LEU A 270 -17.01 -2.35 9.09
CA LEU A 270 -18.21 -3.07 8.64
C LEU A 270 -17.93 -4.54 8.31
N MET A 271 -16.69 -4.90 7.98
CA MET A 271 -16.35 -6.27 7.62
C MET A 271 -15.80 -7.05 8.81
N PRO A 272 -16.23 -8.31 8.99
CA PRO A 272 -15.57 -9.22 9.93
C PRO A 272 -14.21 -9.65 9.38
N ARG A 273 -13.34 -10.10 10.28
CA ARG A 273 -12.08 -10.73 9.89
C ARG A 273 -12.35 -12.10 9.28
N TYR A 274 -11.73 -12.38 8.13
CA TYR A 274 -11.85 -13.66 7.48
C TYR A 274 -10.78 -14.65 7.95
N ARG A 275 -11.07 -15.95 7.76
CA ARG A 275 -10.09 -17.01 7.98
C ARG A 275 -9.03 -16.96 6.87
N ILE A 276 -7.81 -17.40 7.18
CA ILE A 276 -6.66 -17.36 6.25
C ILE A 276 -6.98 -18.06 4.91
N SER A 277 -7.70 -19.18 4.92
CA SER A 277 -8.11 -19.87 3.68
C SER A 277 -8.97 -18.96 2.78
N ARG A 278 -9.93 -18.23 3.37
CA ARG A 278 -10.79 -17.28 2.65
C ARG A 278 -10.03 -16.03 2.22
N ASN A 279 -9.02 -15.61 2.98
CA ASN A 279 -8.16 -14.49 2.58
C ASN A 279 -7.43 -14.79 1.27
N LEU A 280 -6.85 -15.99 1.14
CA LEU A 280 -6.19 -16.40 -0.10
C LEU A 280 -7.16 -16.39 -1.29
N GLU A 281 -8.40 -16.85 -1.11
CA GLU A 281 -9.44 -16.76 -2.15
C GLU A 281 -9.75 -15.31 -2.55
N LEU A 282 -9.79 -14.38 -1.60
CA LEU A 282 -10.04 -12.96 -1.87
C LEU A 282 -8.85 -12.29 -2.58
N VAL A 283 -7.62 -12.74 -2.34
CA VAL A 283 -6.43 -12.26 -3.05
C VAL A 283 -6.44 -12.68 -4.53
N ILE A 284 -7.17 -13.73 -4.90
CA ILE A 284 -7.37 -14.13 -6.30
C ILE A 284 -8.25 -13.12 -7.06
N ILE A 285 -9.14 -12.38 -6.37
CA ILE A 285 -10.04 -11.41 -7.03
C ILE A 285 -9.28 -10.35 -7.84
N PRO A 286 -8.27 -9.64 -7.27
CA PRO A 286 -7.42 -8.74 -8.05
C PRO A 286 -6.78 -9.40 -9.26
N LEU A 287 -6.34 -10.66 -9.14
CA LEU A 287 -5.75 -11.42 -10.25
C LEU A 287 -6.79 -11.69 -11.36
N SER A 288 -7.99 -12.12 -10.99
CA SER A 288 -9.09 -12.35 -11.94
C SER A 288 -9.49 -11.07 -12.66
N ILE A 289 -9.59 -9.96 -11.94
CA ILE A 289 -9.88 -8.65 -12.54
C ILE A 289 -8.76 -8.22 -13.49
N ALA A 290 -7.49 -8.41 -13.08
CA ALA A 290 -6.34 -8.08 -13.91
C ALA A 290 -6.32 -8.88 -15.22
N LEU A 291 -6.66 -10.17 -15.16
CA LEU A 291 -6.78 -11.03 -16.34
C LEU A 291 -7.92 -10.58 -17.27
N GLN A 292 -9.11 -10.31 -16.73
CA GLN A 292 -10.24 -9.81 -17.53
C GLN A 292 -9.87 -8.52 -18.25
N ARG A 293 -9.25 -7.58 -17.54
CA ARG A 293 -8.78 -6.31 -18.13
C ARG A 293 -7.77 -6.56 -19.25
N PHE A 294 -6.79 -7.43 -19.03
CA PHE A 294 -5.77 -7.75 -20.03
C PHE A 294 -6.38 -8.34 -21.32
N VAL A 295 -7.47 -9.12 -21.21
CA VAL A 295 -8.19 -9.70 -22.35
C VAL A 295 -9.13 -8.70 -23.04
N ILE A 296 -9.81 -7.84 -22.30
CA ILE A 296 -10.80 -6.89 -22.84
C ILE A 296 -10.14 -5.75 -23.64
N ILE A 297 -8.96 -5.29 -23.21
CA ILE A 297 -8.28 -4.16 -23.85
C ILE A 297 -8.02 -4.40 -25.35
N PRO A 298 -7.45 -5.54 -25.78
CA PRO A 298 -7.31 -5.87 -27.19
C PRO A 298 -8.62 -5.88 -27.99
N LEU A 299 -9.74 -6.25 -27.34
CA LEU A 299 -11.07 -6.37 -27.98
C LEU A 299 -11.79 -5.02 -28.12
N SER A 300 -11.37 -4.00 -27.37
CA SER A 300 -11.98 -2.66 -27.34
C SER A 300 -11.41 -1.68 -28.38
N ARG A 301 -10.44 -2.11 -29.18
CA ARG A 301 -9.89 -1.37 -30.34
C ARG A 301 -10.53 -1.87 -31.63
#